data_AF-A0A7C5IIF9-F1
#
_entry.id   AF-A0A7C5IIF9-F1
#
_cell.length_a   1.000
_cell.length_b   1.000
_cell.length_c   1.000
_cell.angle_alpha   90.00
_cell.angle_beta   90.00
_cell.angle_gamma   90.00
#
_symmetry.space_group_name_H-M   'P 1'
#
loop_
_entity.id
_entity.type
_entity.pdbx_description
1 polymer ?
#
loop_
_entity_poly.entity_id
_entity_poly.type
_entity_poly.pdbx_seq_one_letter_code
_entity_poly.pdbx_strand_id
1 'polypeptide(L)'
;EQVLQCGRLSGRDVDKFAKLGLTAIDGRRVTVPWVEQCLAHMECGLVQIHEAGDHSLFLGEVIGAWADEEAFNERWLLPNEELTPLQHLGGRTFALLGGQFEVKEREEA
;
A
#
# COMPACT_ATOMS: atom_id res chain seq x y z
N GLU A 1 -2.66 2.04 -13.38
CA GLU A 1 -4.10 2.04 -13.74
C GLU A 1 -4.98 1.29 -12.73
N GLN A 2 -4.62 0.05 -12.36
CA GLN A 2 -5.40 -0.81 -11.45
C GLN A 2 -5.76 -0.12 -10.13
N VAL A 3 -4.80 0.59 -9.49
CA VAL A 3 -5.04 1.37 -8.25
C VAL A 3 -6.20 2.37 -8.41
N LEU A 4 -6.23 3.14 -9.50
CA LEU A 4 -7.29 4.11 -9.76
C LEU A 4 -8.66 3.45 -9.93
N GLN A 5 -8.71 2.31 -10.62
CA GLN A 5 -9.97 1.58 -10.83
C GLN A 5 -10.46 0.92 -9.54
N CYS A 6 -9.56 0.37 -8.72
CA CYS A 6 -9.89 -0.15 -7.39
C CYS A 6 -10.55 0.91 -6.49
N GLY A 7 -10.16 2.18 -6.62
CA GLY A 7 -10.76 3.31 -5.90
C GLY A 7 -12.08 3.84 -6.48
N ARG A 8 -12.45 3.45 -7.71
CA ARG A 8 -13.67 3.94 -8.41
C ARG A 8 -14.78 2.93 -8.48
N LEU A 9 -14.44 1.64 -8.56
CA LEU A 9 -15.39 0.55 -8.61
C LEU A 9 -15.78 0.16 -7.19
N SER A 10 -17.06 -0.11 -6.96
CA SER A 10 -17.54 -0.66 -5.69
C SER A 10 -17.46 -2.18 -5.73
N GLY A 11 -16.87 -2.79 -4.70
CA GLY A 11 -16.82 -4.25 -4.57
C GLY A 11 -18.19 -4.89 -4.31
N ARG A 12 -19.23 -4.08 -4.00
CA ARG A 12 -20.62 -4.56 -3.87
C ARG A 12 -21.21 -4.96 -5.21
N ASP A 13 -20.75 -4.32 -6.30
CA ASP A 13 -21.34 -4.45 -7.62
C ASP A 13 -20.46 -5.26 -8.59
N VAL A 14 -19.15 -5.32 -8.32
CA VAL A 14 -18.19 -6.02 -9.18
C VAL A 14 -17.13 -6.77 -8.36
N ASP A 15 -16.73 -7.94 -8.86
CA ASP A 15 -15.48 -8.57 -8.45
C ASP A 15 -14.31 -7.78 -9.04
N LYS A 16 -13.58 -7.05 -8.18
CA LYS A 16 -12.43 -6.23 -8.59
C LYS A 16 -11.25 -7.06 -9.04
N PHE A 17 -11.04 -8.23 -8.45
CA PHE A 17 -9.90 -9.09 -8.80
C PHE A 17 -10.07 -9.58 -10.22
N ALA A 18 -11.22 -10.19 -10.52
CA ALA A 18 -11.53 -10.67 -11.87
C ALA A 18 -11.55 -9.53 -12.89
N LYS A 19 -12.19 -8.40 -12.58
CA LYS A 19 -12.35 -7.29 -13.52
C LYS A 19 -11.04 -6.56 -13.86
N LEU A 20 -10.09 -6.52 -12.92
CA LEU A 20 -8.84 -5.76 -13.08
C LEU A 20 -7.62 -6.66 -13.31
N GLY A 21 -7.83 -7.97 -13.43
CA GLY A 21 -6.75 -8.94 -13.62
C GLY A 21 -5.77 -8.97 -12.45
N LEU A 22 -6.27 -8.83 -11.21
CA LEU A 22 -5.45 -8.92 -10.01
C LEU A 22 -5.41 -10.38 -9.53
N THR A 23 -4.26 -10.82 -9.03
CA THR A 23 -4.11 -12.15 -8.47
C THR A 23 -4.26 -12.07 -6.96
N ALA A 24 -5.23 -12.81 -6.42
CA ALA A 24 -5.34 -13.03 -4.99
C ALA A 24 -4.38 -14.16 -4.59
N ILE A 25 -3.53 -13.90 -3.59
CA ILE A 25 -2.67 -14.92 -2.96
C ILE A 25 -2.94 -14.96 -1.46
N ASP A 26 -2.59 -16.07 -0.81
CA ASP A 26 -2.83 -16.24 0.61
C ASP A 26 -2.02 -15.25 1.46
N GLY A 27 -2.68 -14.68 2.47
CA GLY A 27 -1.99 -14.01 3.56
C GLY A 27 -1.20 -14.98 4.43
N ARG A 28 -0.30 -14.45 5.25
CA ARG A 28 0.58 -15.25 6.13
C ARG A 28 0.02 -15.40 7.54
N ARG A 29 -0.59 -14.36 8.10
CA ARG A 29 -1.14 -14.35 9.48
C ARG A 29 -2.64 -14.05 9.54
N VAL A 30 -3.26 -13.68 8.41
CA VAL A 30 -4.71 -13.44 8.30
C VAL A 30 -5.32 -14.27 7.18
N THR A 31 -6.64 -14.45 7.20
CA THR A 31 -7.40 -15.14 6.15
C THR A 31 -7.75 -14.25 4.96
N VAL A 32 -7.39 -12.97 5.01
CA VAL A 32 -7.66 -11.99 3.96
C VAL A 32 -6.57 -12.12 2.88
N PRO A 33 -6.92 -12.17 1.59
CA PRO A 33 -5.93 -12.35 0.54
C PRO A 33 -5.07 -11.11 0.33
N TRP A 34 -3.84 -11.33 -0.12
CA TRP A 34 -2.95 -10.32 -0.67
C TRP A 34 -3.20 -10.14 -2.17
N VAL A 35 -2.74 -9.01 -2.71
CA VAL A 35 -2.70 -8.75 -4.16
C VAL A 35 -1.27 -9.00 -4.64
N GLU A 36 -1.01 -10.08 -5.38
CA GLU A 36 0.34 -10.50 -5.79
C GLU A 36 1.18 -9.38 -6.42
N GLN A 37 0.54 -8.48 -7.16
CA GLN A 37 1.19 -7.39 -7.89
C GLN A 37 1.66 -6.22 -7.00
N CYS A 38 1.44 -6.26 -5.69
CA CYS A 38 1.86 -5.19 -4.77
C CYS A 38 3.32 -5.37 -4.33
N LEU A 39 4.07 -4.27 -4.25
CA LEU A 39 5.46 -4.25 -3.76
C LEU A 39 5.58 -4.59 -2.27
N ALA A 40 4.51 -4.43 -1.50
CA ALA A 40 4.50 -4.70 -0.07
C ALA A 40 3.09 -4.99 0.46
N HIS A 41 3.07 -5.69 1.60
CA HIS A 41 1.88 -6.11 2.31
C HIS A 41 2.03 -5.82 3.80
N MET A 42 0.99 -5.23 4.39
CA MET A 42 0.85 -5.12 5.83
C MET A 42 -0.42 -5.85 6.24
N GLU A 43 -0.27 -6.83 7.12
CA GLU A 43 -1.38 -7.54 7.71
C GLU A 43 -1.71 -6.91 9.06
N CYS A 44 -2.99 -6.62 9.23
CA CYS A 44 -3.48 -5.93 10.42
C CYS A 44 -4.65 -6.68 11.06
N GLY A 45 -4.68 -6.68 12.39
CA GLY A 45 -5.87 -7.01 13.17
C GLY A 45 -6.67 -5.73 13.45
N LEU A 46 -8.00 -5.78 13.33
CA LEU A 46 -8.85 -4.63 13.68
C LEU A 46 -8.91 -4.45 15.20
N VAL A 47 -8.48 -3.28 15.69
CA VAL A 47 -8.49 -2.92 17.11
C VAL A 47 -9.75 -2.13 17.44
N GLN A 48 -10.07 -1.11 16.63
CA GLN A 48 -11.19 -0.20 16.92
C GLN A 48 -11.76 0.42 15.64
N ILE A 49 -13.03 0.79 15.68
CA ILE A 49 -13.70 1.62 14.67
C ILE A 49 -14.22 2.88 15.38
N HIS A 50 -13.93 4.05 14.83
CA HIS A 50 -14.52 5.32 15.25
C HIS A 50 -15.41 5.89 14.14
N GLU A 51 -16.57 6.41 14.51
CA GLU A 51 -17.39 7.21 13.60
C GLU A 51 -16.77 8.61 13.47
N ALA A 52 -16.62 9.09 12.23
CA ALA A 52 -16.05 10.37 11.88
C ALA A 52 -16.96 11.06 10.85
N GLY A 53 -18.16 11.45 11.29
CA GLY A 53 -19.18 12.08 10.44
C GLY A 53 -19.75 11.09 9.43
N ASP A 54 -19.48 11.31 8.15
CA ASP A 54 -19.89 10.47 7.02
C ASP A 54 -18.89 9.34 6.70
N HIS A 55 -17.83 9.21 7.49
CA HIS A 55 -16.79 8.18 7.33
C HIS A 55 -16.56 7.39 8.63
N SER A 56 -15.88 6.27 8.52
CA SER A 56 -15.40 5.49 9.67
C SER A 56 -13.87 5.43 9.65
N LEU A 57 -13.25 5.72 10.78
CA LEU A 57 -11.82 5.53 11.01
C LEU A 57 -11.58 4.14 11.61
N PHE A 58 -10.78 3.32 10.95
CA PHE A 58 -10.41 1.98 11.41
C PHE A 58 -8.99 2.02 11.98
N LEU A 59 -8.82 1.59 13.23
CA LEU A 59 -7.51 1.40 13.86
C LEU A 59 -7.13 -0.07 13.73
N GLY A 60 -6.03 -0.33 13.03
CA GLY A 60 -5.46 -1.66 12.87
C GLY A 60 -4.12 -1.80 13.59
N GLU A 61 -3.92 -2.91 14.29
CA GLU A 61 -2.61 -3.32 14.80
C GLU A 61 -1.87 -4.08 13.71
N VAL A 62 -0.66 -3.65 13.36
CA VAL A 62 0.19 -4.36 12.39
C VAL A 62 0.70 -5.64 13.05
N ILE A 63 0.24 -6.79 12.56
CA ILE A 63 0.66 -8.10 13.05
C ILE A 63 1.69 -8.76 12.12
N GLY A 64 1.97 -8.17 10.96
CA GLY A 64 3.03 -8.60 10.06
C GLY A 64 3.20 -7.65 8.88
N ALA A 65 4.43 -7.53 8.38
CA ALA A 65 4.77 -6.73 7.22
C ALA A 65 5.81 -7.45 6.36
N TRP A 66 5.61 -7.38 5.05
CA TRP A 66 6.49 -7.98 4.04
C TRP A 66 6.58 -7.03 2.86
N ALA A 67 7.73 -7.02 2.20
CA ALA A 67 7.98 -6.24 0.99
C ALA A 67 8.86 -7.05 0.05
N ASP A 68 8.79 -6.71 -1.24
CA ASP A 68 9.74 -7.18 -2.23
C ASP A 68 11.15 -6.70 -1.84
N GLU A 69 12.10 -7.63 -1.73
CA GLU A 69 13.48 -7.37 -1.31
C GLU A 69 14.22 -6.49 -2.33
N GLU A 70 13.82 -6.49 -3.61
CA GLU A 70 14.38 -5.61 -4.63
C GLU A 70 13.83 -4.17 -4.50
N ALA A 71 12.65 -3.99 -3.90
CA ALA A 71 12.05 -2.68 -3.70
C ALA A 71 12.36 -2.07 -2.32
N PHE A 72 12.58 -2.89 -1.29
CA PHE A 72 12.69 -2.46 0.10
C PHE A 72 13.75 -3.20 0.91
N ASN A 73 14.62 -2.46 1.58
CA ASN A 73 15.52 -2.96 2.62
C ASN A 73 15.71 -1.88 3.70
N GLU A 74 15.04 -2.04 4.84
CA GLU A 74 14.85 -1.03 5.91
C GLU A 74 14.17 0.28 5.47
N ARG A 75 14.23 0.60 4.18
CA ARG A 75 13.68 1.75 3.48
C ARG A 75 13.43 1.37 2.02
N TRP A 76 12.62 2.17 1.31
CA TRP A 76 12.44 2.01 -0.13
C TRP A 76 13.73 2.27 -0.88
N LEU A 77 14.12 1.34 -1.74
CA LEU A 77 15.38 1.39 -2.50
C LEU A 77 15.29 2.27 -3.74
N LEU A 78 14.09 2.43 -4.32
CA LEU A 78 13.82 3.23 -5.53
C LEU A 78 14.75 2.89 -6.72
N PRO A 79 14.96 1.60 -7.07
CA PRO A 79 15.93 1.24 -8.10
C PRO A 79 15.44 1.62 -9.52
N ASN A 80 14.13 1.70 -9.72
CA ASN A 80 13.47 2.10 -10.97
C ASN A 80 12.00 2.47 -10.69
N GLU A 81 11.26 2.87 -11.74
CA GLU A 81 9.85 3.28 -11.63
C GLU A 81 8.91 2.13 -11.22
N GLU A 82 9.19 0.89 -11.62
CA GLU A 82 8.34 -0.27 -11.34
C GLU A 82 8.42 -0.70 -9.87
N LEU A 83 9.58 -0.56 -9.26
CA LEU A 83 9.85 -0.86 -7.85
C LEU A 83 9.75 0.39 -6.95
N THR A 84 9.02 1.42 -7.41
CA THR A 84 8.77 2.64 -6.65
C THR A 84 7.29 2.76 -6.26
N PRO A 85 6.98 2.97 -4.96
CA PRO A 85 5.60 3.18 -4.52
C PRO A 85 4.94 4.39 -5.18
N LEU A 86 3.72 4.21 -5.65
CA LEU A 86 2.88 5.28 -6.19
C LEU A 86 2.39 6.20 -5.07
N GLN A 87 2.44 7.52 -5.34
CA GLN A 87 1.87 8.55 -4.48
C GLN A 87 0.66 9.18 -5.17
N HIS A 88 -0.53 9.07 -4.59
CA HIS A 88 -1.74 9.68 -5.16
C HIS A 88 -1.78 11.18 -4.87
N LEU A 89 -1.93 12.00 -5.92
CA LEU A 89 -1.98 13.46 -5.80
C LEU A 89 -3.40 14.03 -5.95
N GLY A 90 -4.37 13.20 -6.33
CA GLY A 90 -5.76 13.60 -6.56
C GLY A 90 -6.25 13.37 -7.99
N GLY A 91 -7.55 13.17 -8.13
CA GLY A 91 -8.18 12.88 -9.41
C GLY A 91 -7.60 11.61 -10.05
N ARG A 92 -6.91 11.77 -11.18
CA ARG A 92 -6.23 10.68 -11.92
C ARG A 92 -4.70 10.79 -11.85
N THR A 93 -4.18 11.70 -11.04
CA THR A 93 -2.76 12.05 -11.01
C THR A 93 -2.05 11.31 -9.89
N PHE A 94 -0.93 10.70 -10.24
CA PHE A 94 -0.02 10.01 -9.33
C PHE A 94 1.40 10.52 -9.59
N ALA A 95 2.26 10.39 -8.59
CA ALA A 95 3.69 10.66 -8.68
C ALA A 95 4.50 9.47 -8.18
N LEU A 96 5.76 9.44 -8.60
CA LEU A 96 6.80 8.58 -8.05
C LEU A 96 7.68 9.39 -7.10
N LEU A 97 8.36 8.71 -6.19
CA LEU A 97 9.36 9.34 -5.33
C LEU A 97 10.56 9.80 -6.18
N GLY A 98 11.03 11.02 -5.94
CA GLY A 98 12.08 11.63 -6.76
C GLY A 98 13.51 11.12 -6.52
N GLY A 99 13.73 10.29 -5.49
CA GLY A 99 15.02 9.73 -5.14
C GLY A 99 15.35 9.80 -3.65
N GLN A 100 16.43 9.13 -3.26
CA GLN A 100 16.95 9.15 -1.89
C GLN A 100 18.04 10.21 -1.74
N PHE A 101 18.14 10.78 -0.54
CA PHE A 101 19.27 11.60 -0.14
C PHE A 101 19.55 11.35 1.35
N GLU A 102 20.82 11.43 1.74
CA GLU A 102 21.21 11.34 3.14
C GLU A 102 21.39 12.74 3.71
N VAL A 103 20.84 12.96 4.90
CA VAL A 103 21.03 14.21 5.66
C VAL A 103 22.15 13.96 6.67
N LYS A 104 23.17 14.82 6.68
CA LYS A 104 24.20 14.78 7.73
C LYS A 104 23.61 15.33 9.02
N GLU A 105 23.76 14.58 10.11
CA GLU A 105 23.48 15.11 11.45
C GLU A 105 24.41 16.30 11.71
N ARG A 106 23.88 17.38 12.30
CA ARG A 106 24.73 18.45 12.81
C ARG A 106 25.41 17.91 14.07
N GLU A 107 26.74 17.88 14.09
CA GLU A 107 27.47 17.72 15.35
C GLU A 107 27.03 18.86 16.28
N GLU A 108 26.44 18.51 17.42
CA GLU A 108 26.19 19.46 18.50
C GLU A 108 27.55 19.93 19.02
N ALA A 109 27.78 21.24 18.98
CA ALA A 109 29.01 21.88 19.45
C ALA A 109 29.05 21.97 20.99
#